data_AF-A0A094HPT6-F1
#
_entry.id   AF-A0A094HPT6-F1
#
_cell.length_a   1.000
_cell.length_b   1.000
_cell.length_c   1.000
_cell.angle_alpha   90.00
_cell.angle_beta   90.00
_cell.angle_gamma   90.00
#
_symmetry.space_group_name_H-M   'P 1'
#
loop_
_entity.id
_entity.type
_entity.pdbx_description
1 polymer ?
#
loop_
_entity_poly.entity_id
_entity_poly.type
_entity_poly.pdbx_seq_one_letter_code
_entity_poly.pdbx_strand_id
1 'polypeptide(L)'
;MSKPSYTAVSAPGKVLLAGGYLVLDRAYTGLVFGLSARIHVIVKEAVTAEGAEPVIVVKSPQFVEAEWRYSAAVLGDGAGVEVRQIE
;
A
#
# COMPACT_ATOMS: atom_id res chain seq x y z
N MET A 1 15.09 26.13 0.15
CA MET A 1 13.86 25.32 0.01
C MET A 1 14.13 23.97 0.66
N SER A 2 13.38 23.58 1.70
CA SER A 2 13.55 22.25 2.30
C SER A 2 13.11 21.20 1.27
N LYS A 3 13.89 20.12 1.18
CA LYS A 3 13.60 19.00 0.29
C LYS A 3 12.30 18.36 0.79
N PRO A 4 11.27 18.13 -0.05
CA PRO A 4 10.06 17.45 0.41
C PRO A 4 10.45 16.07 0.92
N SER A 5 10.05 15.78 2.17
CA SER A 5 10.27 14.48 2.79
C SER A 5 9.31 13.48 2.13
N TYR A 6 9.86 12.46 1.49
CA TYR A 6 9.08 11.34 1.00
C TYR A 6 9.75 10.05 1.43
N THR A 7 8.94 9.03 1.70
CA THR A 7 9.38 7.66 1.96
C THR A 7 9.06 6.83 0.73
N ALA A 8 10.08 6.22 0.13
CA ALA A 8 9.94 5.31 -0.99
C ALA A 8 10.31 3.90 -0.56
N VAL A 9 9.44 2.93 -0.85
CA VAL A 9 9.67 1.51 -0.55
C VAL A 9 9.36 0.66 -1.76
N SER A 10 9.97 -0.54 -1.82
CA SER A 10 9.64 -1.54 -2.84
C SER A 10 9.62 -2.94 -2.26
N ALA A 11 8.77 -3.79 -2.83
CA ALA A 11 8.65 -5.20 -2.48
C ALA A 11 8.80 -6.09 -3.73
N PRO A 12 9.53 -7.21 -3.64
CA PRO A 12 9.65 -8.15 -4.74
C PRO A 12 8.35 -8.94 -4.95
N GLY A 13 8.05 -9.29 -6.19
CA GLY A 13 7.07 -10.32 -6.52
C GLY A 13 7.55 -11.71 -6.11
N LYS A 14 6.71 -12.72 -6.30
CA LYS A 14 7.03 -14.12 -5.99
C LYS A 14 6.59 -15.05 -7.11
N VAL A 15 7.31 -16.14 -7.30
CA VAL A 15 6.91 -17.24 -8.19
C VAL A 15 7.10 -18.59 -7.50
N LEU A 16 6.12 -19.48 -7.62
CA LEU A 16 6.25 -20.88 -7.25
C LEU A 16 7.02 -21.59 -8.37
N LEU A 17 8.30 -21.87 -8.14
CA LEU A 17 9.17 -22.50 -9.13
C LEU A 17 8.92 -24.01 -9.24
N ALA A 18 8.69 -24.67 -8.10
CA ALA A 18 8.46 -26.11 -8.03
C ALA A 18 7.40 -26.47 -6.98
N GLY A 19 6.75 -27.62 -7.17
CA GLY A 19 5.66 -28.12 -6.32
C GLY A 19 4.30 -28.10 -7.03
N GLY A 20 3.99 -27.06 -7.79
CA GLY A 20 2.72 -26.96 -8.54
C GLY A 20 1.51 -27.22 -7.65
N TYR A 21 0.57 -28.03 -8.12
CA TYR A 21 -0.61 -28.42 -7.33
C TYR A 21 -0.31 -29.43 -6.20
N LEU A 22 0.90 -30.05 -6.17
CA LEU A 22 1.24 -30.99 -5.10
C LEU A 22 1.24 -30.32 -3.72
N VAL A 23 1.51 -29.00 -3.66
CA VAL A 23 1.49 -28.22 -2.42
C VAL A 23 0.12 -28.18 -1.73
N LEU A 24 -0.95 -28.61 -2.42
CA LEU A 24 -2.28 -28.74 -1.83
C LEU A 24 -2.36 -29.92 -0.87
N ASP A 25 -1.50 -30.92 -1.03
CA ASP A 25 -1.32 -32.02 -0.08
C ASP A 25 -0.12 -31.71 0.83
N ARG A 26 -0.34 -31.81 2.14
CA ARG A 26 0.66 -31.50 3.18
C ARG A 26 1.90 -32.40 3.11
N ALA A 27 1.81 -33.55 2.44
CA ALA A 27 2.96 -34.43 2.23
C ALA A 27 4.04 -33.82 1.30
N TYR A 28 3.71 -32.77 0.53
CA TYR A 28 4.62 -32.17 -0.44
C TYR A 28 4.91 -30.69 -0.14
N THR A 29 6.13 -30.27 -0.47
CA THR A 29 6.61 -28.89 -0.31
C THR A 29 6.81 -28.19 -1.65
N GLY A 30 6.63 -26.87 -1.68
CA GLY A 30 6.94 -26.04 -2.84
C GLY A 30 8.23 -25.23 -2.66
N LEU A 31 8.84 -24.82 -3.78
CA LEU A 31 9.97 -23.89 -3.81
C LEU A 31 9.53 -22.55 -4.41
N VAL A 32 9.73 -21.45 -3.68
CA VAL A 32 9.32 -20.11 -4.10
C VAL A 32 10.54 -19.19 -4.19
N PHE A 33 10.64 -18.44 -5.29
CA PHE A 33 11.67 -17.41 -5.47
C PHE A 33 11.06 -16.01 -5.42
N GLY A 34 11.84 -15.07 -4.86
CA GLY A 34 11.59 -13.64 -5.02
C GLY A 34 12.02 -13.19 -6.41
N LEU A 35 11.20 -12.35 -7.04
CA LEU A 35 11.47 -11.81 -8.36
C LEU A 35 12.08 -10.41 -8.30
N SER A 36 12.82 -10.05 -9.36
CA SER A 36 13.21 -8.66 -9.61
C SER A 36 12.04 -7.79 -10.08
N ALA A 37 10.93 -8.39 -10.51
CA ALA A 37 9.66 -7.70 -10.73
C ALA A 37 9.15 -7.14 -9.39
N ARG A 38 9.16 -5.81 -9.23
CA ARG A 38 8.89 -5.13 -7.96
C ARG A 38 7.66 -4.24 -8.03
N ILE A 39 6.95 -4.17 -6.91
CA ILE A 39 5.92 -3.16 -6.64
C ILE A 39 6.58 -2.03 -5.86
N HIS A 40 6.25 -0.79 -6.19
CA HIS A 40 6.84 0.42 -5.59
C HIS A 40 5.75 1.30 -4.98
N VAL A 41 6.05 1.91 -3.84
CA VAL A 41 5.16 2.87 -3.17
C VAL A 41 5.98 4.09 -2.77
N ILE A 42 5.42 5.27 -3.02
CA ILE A 42 5.98 6.55 -2.58
C ILE A 42 4.93 7.24 -1.72
N VAL A 43 5.29 7.51 -0.46
CA VAL A 43 4.47 8.29 0.47
C VAL A 43 5.11 9.65 0.63
N LYS A 44 4.31 10.70 0.46
CA LYS A 44 4.70 12.09 0.67
C LYS A 44 3.63 12.76 1.52
N GLU A 45 4.00 13.80 2.23
CA GLU A 45 3.04 14.63 2.95
C GLU A 45 1.99 15.19 1.98
N ALA A 46 0.72 15.09 2.37
CA ALA A 46 -0.37 15.70 1.64
C ALA A 46 -0.36 17.21 1.88
N VAL A 47 -0.50 17.99 0.82
CA VAL A 47 -0.69 19.45 0.95
C VAL A 47 -2.18 19.69 1.13
N THR A 48 -2.60 19.94 2.37
CA THR A 48 -3.93 20.42 2.69
C THR A 48 -3.90 21.92 2.96
N ALA A 49 -4.97 22.62 2.59
CA ALA A 49 -5.10 24.02 2.96
C ALA A 49 -5.13 24.15 4.50
N GLU A 50 -4.65 25.27 5.04
CA GLU A 50 -4.73 25.53 6.48
C GLU A 50 -6.18 25.44 6.96
N GLY A 51 -6.41 24.65 8.02
CA GLY A 51 -7.74 24.40 8.58
C GLY A 51 -8.58 23.34 7.85
N ALA A 52 -8.09 22.74 6.77
CA ALA A 52 -8.76 21.61 6.13
C ALA A 52 -8.45 20.29 6.84
N GLU A 53 -9.44 19.41 6.90
CA GLU A 53 -9.27 18.04 7.41
C GLU A 53 -8.22 17.27 6.58
N PRO A 54 -7.40 16.41 7.21
CA PRO A 54 -6.37 15.67 6.50
C PRO A 54 -7.00 14.65 5.54
N VAL A 55 -6.52 14.68 4.29
CA VAL A 55 -6.98 13.79 3.22
C VAL A 55 -5.85 12.87 2.81
N ILE A 56 -6.14 11.58 2.75
CA ILE A 56 -5.28 10.55 2.18
C ILE A 56 -5.70 10.36 0.72
N VAL A 57 -4.75 10.51 -0.21
CA VAL A 57 -4.97 10.26 -1.64
C VAL A 57 -4.10 9.09 -2.07
N VAL A 58 -4.74 8.00 -2.49
CA VAL A 58 -4.06 6.81 -3.00
C VAL A 58 -4.19 6.82 -4.52
N LYS A 59 -3.05 6.82 -5.23
CA LYS A 59 -3.01 6.71 -6.70
C LYS A 59 -2.33 5.41 -7.10
N SER A 60 -3.02 4.59 -7.88
CA SER A 60 -2.55 3.25 -8.25
C SER A 60 -2.91 2.93 -9.71
N PRO A 61 -2.12 3.42 -10.68
CA PRO A 61 -2.46 3.45 -12.11
C PRO A 61 -2.62 2.08 -12.78
N GLN A 62 -2.30 0.99 -12.09
CA GLN A 62 -2.53 -0.38 -12.57
C GLN A 62 -4.02 -0.81 -12.51
N PHE A 63 -4.89 -0.02 -11.88
CA PHE A 63 -6.33 -0.29 -11.78
C PHE A 63 -7.16 0.67 -12.65
N VAL A 64 -8.42 0.33 -12.86
CA VAL A 64 -9.43 1.25 -13.43
C VAL A 64 -9.90 2.17 -12.31
N GLU A 65 -10.16 3.46 -12.62
CA GLU A 65 -10.52 4.46 -11.60
C GLU A 65 -9.49 4.49 -10.45
N ALA A 66 -8.23 4.57 -10.84
CA ALA A 66 -7.02 4.38 -10.05
C ALA A 66 -6.72 5.43 -8.95
N GLU A 67 -7.69 6.24 -8.54
CA GLU A 67 -7.51 7.23 -7.48
C GLU A 67 -8.63 7.07 -6.45
N TRP A 68 -8.23 6.93 -5.19
CA TRP A 68 -9.15 6.87 -4.06
C TRP A 68 -8.79 7.96 -3.07
N ARG A 69 -9.83 8.56 -2.49
CA ARG A 69 -9.67 9.64 -1.52
C ARG A 69 -10.33 9.24 -0.22
N TYR A 70 -9.63 9.48 0.89
CA TYR A 70 -10.12 9.18 2.22
C TYR A 70 -9.95 10.38 3.14
N SER A 71 -10.95 10.64 3.98
CA SER A 71 -10.78 11.47 5.17
C SER A 71 -10.23 10.62 6.30
N ALA A 72 -9.35 11.18 7.13
CA ALA A 72 -8.85 10.53 8.33
C ALA A 72 -9.09 11.42 9.56
N ALA A 73 -9.61 10.85 10.64
CA ALA A 73 -9.80 11.55 11.91
C ALA A 73 -9.14 10.75 13.03
N VAL A 74 -8.24 11.38 13.80
CA VAL A 74 -7.67 10.77 14.99
C VAL A 74 -8.72 10.81 16.09
N LEU A 75 -9.09 9.64 16.62
CA LEU A 75 -10.06 9.52 17.69
C LEU A 75 -9.40 9.85 19.04
N GLY A 76 -10.16 10.45 19.95
CA GLY A 76 -9.70 10.75 21.31
C GLY A 76 -9.29 9.51 22.09
N ASP A 77 -8.59 9.73 23.21
CA ASP A 77 -8.24 8.70 24.20
C ASP A 77 -7.48 7.48 23.65
N GLY A 78 -6.75 7.68 22.55
CA GLY A 78 -5.99 6.60 21.90
C GLY A 78 -6.87 5.54 21.23
N ALA A 79 -8.13 5.84 20.96
CA ALA A 79 -9.07 4.93 20.31
C ALA A 79 -8.73 4.62 18.84
N GLY A 80 -7.71 5.28 18.28
CA GLY A 80 -7.15 4.98 16.96
C GLY A 80 -7.44 6.07 15.94
N VAL A 81 -7.56 5.66 14.68
CA VAL A 81 -7.85 6.55 13.55
C VAL A 81 -9.06 6.02 12.81
N GLU A 82 -10.07 6.86 12.63
CA GLU A 82 -11.19 6.60 11.74
C GLU A 82 -10.81 7.01 10.32
N VAL A 83 -11.06 6.13 9.35
CA VAL A 83 -10.81 6.39 7.93
C VAL A 83 -12.10 6.14 7.15
N ARG A 84 -12.51 7.14 6.37
CA ARG A 84 -13.72 7.06 5.54
C ARG A 84 -13.39 7.42 4.11
N GLN A 85 -13.84 6.59 3.16
CA GLN A 85 -13.74 6.92 1.74
C GLN A 85 -14.72 8.03 1.38
N ILE A 86 -14.25 9.03 0.64
CA ILE A 86 -15.04 10.20 0.21
C ILE A 86 -15.35 10.18 -1.29
N GLU A 87 -14.48 9.54 -2.08
CA GLU A 87 -14.59 9.35 -3.53
C GLU A 87 -13.96 8.02 -3.92
#